data_AF-B5VLL4-F1
#
_entry.id   AF-B5VLL4-F1
#
_cell.length_a   1.000
_cell.length_b   1.000
_cell.length_c   1.000
_cell.angle_alpha   90.00
_cell.angle_beta   90.00
_cell.angle_gamma   90.00
#
_symmetry.space_group_name_H-M   'P 1'
#
loop_
_entity.id
_entity.type
_entity.pdbx_description
1 polymer ?
#
loop_
_entity_poly.entity_id
_entity_poly.type
_entity_poly.pdbx_seq_one_letter_code
_entity_poly.pdbx_strand_id
1 'polypeptide(L)'
;MMLSLRRFSMYVLRSLRLHFKKIIITLLTIQLLFITIFVLGGRSSIIDGNWKSFMALFFKPLAYTNRNNNHASFDLRSKDNVAKLYEKMNFDTSGKWIDTYTLKNNLLTVKMGPEKGQVLDSVDELRYYDNDPRLVWSVLLDHLLESDSNEYAFSWYDWANFDSTNKLIALRHTNISCQFVCEGAFDKNVLEMVESEVQEPLFVTNRNKYDESLWYNRVRKVVDSNSVQQAIHDHCMNNDAYSNGTPFELPFIISEISERLRPEVYDLQAKNHLLYSNFTPLSLTVLDSDKDAYRINLKTTDSSKSNIVQTNLLQNYIKRHRNEMVNGDLIFNHTSMFEKFLHHGSTKKRKLDVEAL
;
A
#
# COMPACT_ATOMS: atom_id res chain seq x y z
N MET A 1 31.09 8.84 69.46
CA MET A 1 31.20 7.71 68.51
C MET A 1 30.48 7.94 67.16
N MET A 2 29.39 8.72 67.07
CA MET A 2 28.62 8.91 65.81
C MET A 2 29.22 9.88 64.76
N LEU A 3 30.19 10.75 65.12
CA LEU A 3 30.84 11.66 64.16
C LEU A 3 31.89 10.99 63.26
N SER A 4 32.41 9.82 63.66
CA SER A 4 33.40 9.04 62.90
C SER A 4 32.77 8.28 61.74
N LEU A 5 31.58 7.66 61.93
CA LEU A 5 30.88 6.90 60.90
C LEU A 5 30.38 7.77 59.73
N ARG A 6 29.90 9.00 59.99
CA ARG A 6 29.44 9.92 58.92
C ARG A 6 30.59 10.37 58.01
N ARG A 7 31.78 10.61 58.57
CA ARG A 7 32.96 10.98 57.78
C ARG A 7 33.46 9.79 56.95
N PHE A 8 33.48 8.59 57.51
CA PHE A 8 33.87 7.37 56.78
C PHE A 8 32.89 7.05 55.64
N SER A 9 31.58 7.15 55.88
CA SER A 9 30.54 6.98 54.87
C SER A 9 30.67 8.00 53.71
N MET A 10 30.92 9.27 54.00
CA MET A 10 31.17 10.27 52.94
C MET A 10 32.43 9.98 52.14
N TYR A 11 33.53 9.55 52.75
CA TYR A 11 34.76 9.19 52.03
C TYR A 11 34.57 7.97 51.13
N VAL A 12 33.84 6.95 51.61
CA VAL A 12 33.49 5.76 50.82
C VAL A 12 32.55 6.12 49.65
N LEU A 13 31.53 6.96 49.88
CA LEU A 13 30.66 7.47 48.81
C LEU A 13 31.41 8.34 47.80
N ARG A 14 32.36 9.17 48.24
CA ARG A 14 33.17 10.02 47.35
C ARG A 14 34.17 9.19 46.53
N SER A 15 34.75 8.16 47.13
CA SER A 15 35.61 7.17 46.46
C SER A 15 34.82 6.34 45.45
N LEU A 16 33.65 5.82 45.82
CA LEU A 16 32.73 5.13 44.91
C LEU A 16 32.32 6.04 43.75
N ARG A 17 31.99 7.31 43.99
CA ARG A 17 31.62 8.27 42.94
C ARG A 17 32.77 8.60 41.99
N LEU A 18 34.02 8.62 42.49
CA LEU A 18 35.23 8.78 41.69
C LEU A 18 35.53 7.54 40.85
N HIS A 19 35.37 6.33 41.43
CA HIS A 19 35.52 5.08 40.69
C HIS A 19 34.41 4.90 39.64
N PHE A 20 33.16 5.23 39.95
CA PHE A 20 32.06 5.25 38.97
C PHE A 20 32.29 6.28 37.87
N LYS A 21 32.78 7.48 38.18
CA LYS A 21 33.18 8.46 37.15
C LYS A 21 34.29 7.91 36.26
N LYS A 22 35.31 7.26 36.84
CA LYS A 22 36.38 6.63 36.05
C LYS A 22 35.81 5.54 35.15
N ILE A 23 34.97 4.64 35.67
CA ILE A 23 34.32 3.55 34.90
C ILE A 23 33.45 4.12 33.77
N ILE A 24 32.65 5.15 34.02
CA ILE A 24 31.81 5.80 33.01
C ILE A 24 32.68 6.47 31.94
N ILE A 25 33.75 7.15 32.32
CA ILE A 25 34.69 7.75 31.36
C ILE A 25 35.37 6.65 30.55
N THR A 26 35.79 5.54 31.17
CA THR A 26 36.40 4.41 30.47
C THR A 26 35.42 3.77 29.48
N LEU A 27 34.16 3.57 29.88
CA LEU A 27 33.09 3.06 29.01
C LEU A 27 32.81 4.02 27.84
N LEU A 28 32.73 5.32 28.09
CA LEU A 28 32.55 6.33 27.05
C LEU A 28 33.74 6.38 26.10
N THR A 29 34.98 6.27 26.61
CA THR A 29 36.17 6.19 25.75
C THR A 29 36.20 4.90 24.95
N ILE A 30 35.78 3.76 25.50
CA ILE A 30 35.66 2.49 24.76
C ILE A 30 34.59 2.62 23.68
N GLN A 31 33.45 3.24 23.98
CA GLN A 31 32.36 3.46 23.03
C GLN A 31 32.77 4.41 21.92
N LEU A 32 33.48 5.51 22.24
CA LEU A 32 34.08 6.41 21.25
C LEU A 32 35.13 5.68 20.41
N LEU A 33 36.00 4.87 21.02
CA LEU A 33 36.99 4.07 20.31
C LEU A 33 36.31 3.09 19.34
N PHE A 34 35.23 2.43 19.78
CA PHE A 34 34.40 1.56 18.95
C PHE A 34 33.78 2.30 17.77
N ILE A 35 33.21 3.49 18.00
CA ILE A 35 32.66 4.35 16.95
C ILE A 35 33.76 4.78 15.97
N THR A 36 34.92 5.24 16.45
CA THR A 36 36.02 5.62 15.57
C THR A 36 36.58 4.43 14.78
N ILE A 37 36.74 3.26 15.39
CA ILE A 37 37.19 2.05 14.66
C ILE A 37 36.13 1.60 13.65
N PHE A 38 34.84 1.73 13.96
CA PHE A 38 33.74 1.37 13.07
C PHE A 38 33.56 2.37 11.92
N VAL A 39 33.85 3.65 12.15
CA VAL A 39 33.75 4.72 11.14
C VAL A 39 35.02 4.84 10.29
N LEU A 40 36.21 4.64 10.85
CA LEU A 40 37.50 4.69 10.13
C LEU A 40 37.90 3.33 9.53
N GLY A 41 37.52 2.23 10.15
CA GLY A 41 37.67 0.88 9.60
C GLY A 41 36.53 0.59 8.64
N GLY A 42 36.64 1.13 7.42
CA GLY A 42 35.67 1.01 6.33
C GLY A 42 35.23 -0.43 6.00
N ARG A 43 34.34 -0.98 6.82
CA ARG A 43 33.46 -2.11 6.55
C ARG A 43 32.05 -1.70 6.94
N SER A 44 31.43 -0.94 6.04
CA SER A 44 30.01 -0.62 6.03
C SER A 44 29.17 -1.88 5.75
N SER A 45 29.09 -2.83 6.70
CA SER A 45 28.34 -4.07 6.48
C SER A 45 27.23 -4.35 7.49
N ILE A 46 26.89 -3.41 8.39
CA ILE A 46 25.83 -3.65 9.41
C ILE A 46 24.71 -2.59 9.42
N ILE A 47 24.82 -1.49 8.66
CA ILE A 47 23.71 -0.51 8.48
C ILE A 47 23.10 -0.56 7.08
N ASP A 48 23.58 -1.46 6.22
CA ASP A 48 23.23 -1.49 4.79
C ASP A 48 21.97 -2.31 4.45
N GLY A 49 21.28 -2.89 5.44
CA GLY A 49 20.08 -3.70 5.20
C GLY A 49 18.77 -2.92 5.25
N ASN A 50 18.57 -2.13 6.30
CA ASN A 50 17.22 -1.62 6.62
C ASN A 50 16.87 -0.31 5.90
N TRP A 51 17.82 0.62 5.80
CA TRP A 51 17.58 1.89 5.11
C TRP A 51 17.67 1.75 3.58
N LYS A 52 18.60 0.92 3.09
CA LYS A 52 18.65 0.57 1.66
C LYS A 52 17.44 -0.25 1.24
N SER A 53 16.91 -1.18 2.05
CA SER A 53 15.67 -1.89 1.70
C SER A 53 14.46 -0.95 1.70
N PHE A 54 14.34 -0.09 2.70
CA PHE A 54 13.29 0.94 2.76
C PHE A 54 13.35 1.91 1.56
N MET A 55 14.55 2.36 1.21
CA MET A 55 14.76 3.30 0.09
C MET A 55 14.82 2.59 -1.29
N ALA A 56 15.19 1.32 -1.38
CA ALA A 56 15.31 0.59 -2.66
C ALA A 56 13.95 0.40 -3.34
N LEU A 57 12.85 0.39 -2.59
CA LEU A 57 11.49 0.40 -3.14
C LEU A 57 11.15 1.74 -3.79
N PHE A 58 11.68 2.85 -3.26
CA PHE A 58 11.58 4.17 -3.89
C PHE A 58 12.56 4.34 -5.06
N PHE A 59 13.63 3.54 -5.13
CA PHE A 59 14.71 3.69 -6.12
C PHE A 59 14.79 2.57 -7.16
N LYS A 60 13.78 1.68 -7.26
CA LYS A 60 13.72 0.77 -8.40
C LYS A 60 13.55 1.61 -9.67
N PRO A 61 14.39 1.43 -10.69
CA PRO A 61 14.26 2.19 -11.93
C PRO A 61 12.94 1.80 -12.58
N LEU A 62 12.02 2.75 -12.67
CA LEU A 62 10.91 2.67 -13.62
C LEU A 62 11.53 2.43 -14.99
N ALA A 63 11.09 1.37 -15.67
CA ALA A 63 11.47 1.10 -17.04
C ALA A 63 11.18 2.35 -17.88
N TYR A 64 12.19 2.78 -18.63
CA TYR A 64 12.15 3.94 -19.50
C TYR A 64 11.03 3.75 -20.54
N THR A 65 9.89 4.39 -20.33
CA THR A 65 8.93 4.60 -21.40
C THR A 65 9.34 5.91 -22.07
N ASN A 66 9.90 5.79 -23.26
CA ASN A 66 10.21 6.92 -24.12
C ASN A 66 8.89 7.65 -24.41
N ARG A 67 8.60 8.75 -23.71
CA ARG A 67 7.33 9.46 -23.86
C ARG A 67 7.57 10.93 -24.15
N ASN A 68 7.12 11.33 -25.33
CA ASN A 68 6.74 12.71 -25.64
C ASN A 68 5.54 13.08 -24.74
N ASN A 69 5.79 13.40 -23.47
CA ASN A 69 4.77 13.76 -22.50
C ASN A 69 4.75 15.26 -22.27
N ASN A 70 3.59 15.87 -22.54
CA ASN A 70 3.29 17.27 -22.20
C ASN A 70 2.92 17.47 -20.71
N HIS A 71 2.99 16.41 -19.89
CA HIS A 71 2.62 16.42 -18.48
C HIS A 71 3.81 16.05 -17.59
N ALA A 72 3.91 16.70 -16.44
CA ALA A 72 5.00 16.49 -15.50
C ALA A 72 4.97 15.05 -14.95
N SER A 73 5.88 14.22 -15.45
CA SER A 73 6.16 12.89 -14.92
C SER A 73 7.32 12.98 -13.92
N PHE A 74 7.18 12.35 -12.76
CA PHE A 74 8.25 12.30 -11.76
C PHE A 74 9.38 11.36 -12.22
N ASP A 75 10.61 11.89 -12.27
CA ASP A 75 11.81 11.13 -12.60
C ASP A 75 12.79 11.12 -11.42
N LEU A 76 13.01 9.92 -10.85
CA LEU A 76 13.93 9.67 -9.74
C LEU A 76 15.41 9.93 -10.08
N ARG A 77 15.77 10.02 -11.36
CA ARG A 77 17.16 10.34 -11.78
C ARG A 77 17.46 11.84 -11.72
N SER A 78 16.43 12.68 -11.72
CA SER A 78 16.57 14.12 -11.59
C SER A 78 16.78 14.50 -10.13
N LYS A 79 17.91 15.14 -9.83
CA LYS A 79 18.21 15.67 -8.49
C LYS A 79 17.10 16.61 -7.99
N ASP A 80 16.54 17.42 -8.88
CA ASP A 80 15.48 18.36 -8.54
C ASP A 80 14.18 17.64 -8.14
N ASN A 81 13.85 16.54 -8.83
CA ASN A 81 12.70 15.72 -8.49
C ASN A 81 12.91 15.01 -7.15
N VAL A 82 14.10 14.47 -6.90
CA VAL A 82 14.44 13.84 -5.61
C VAL A 82 14.34 14.85 -4.46
N ALA A 83 14.83 16.08 -4.65
CA ALA A 83 14.69 17.15 -3.67
C ALA A 83 13.22 17.50 -3.41
N LYS A 84 12.40 17.65 -4.46
CA LYS A 84 10.95 17.89 -4.33
C LYS A 84 10.22 16.75 -3.62
N LEU A 85 10.59 15.49 -3.88
CA LEU A 85 10.02 14.35 -3.17
C LEU A 85 10.41 14.34 -1.70
N TYR A 86 11.67 14.62 -1.41
CA TYR A 86 12.14 14.75 -0.03
C TYR A 86 11.39 15.86 0.72
N GLU A 87 11.23 17.02 0.09
CA GLU A 87 10.44 18.13 0.62
C GLU A 87 8.99 17.72 0.85
N LYS A 88 8.38 17.06 -0.14
CA LYS A 88 7.01 16.55 -0.04
C LYS A 88 6.81 15.61 1.14
N MET A 89 7.70 14.65 1.31
CA MET A 89 7.56 13.62 2.34
C MET A 89 7.84 14.13 3.75
N ASN A 90 8.72 15.12 3.91
CA ASN A 90 9.20 15.53 5.23
C ASN A 90 8.63 16.88 5.71
N PHE A 91 8.21 17.77 4.80
CA PHE A 91 7.88 19.15 5.15
C PHE A 91 6.57 19.67 4.57
N ASP A 92 6.11 19.17 3.41
CA ASP A 92 4.88 19.66 2.78
C ASP A 92 3.66 18.78 3.08
N THR A 93 2.81 19.26 3.98
CA THR A 93 1.54 18.64 4.37
C THR A 93 0.37 18.98 3.44
N SER A 94 0.60 19.68 2.33
CA SER A 94 -0.47 20.00 1.38
C SER A 94 -1.02 18.74 0.72
N GLY A 95 -2.29 18.77 0.29
CA GLY A 95 -2.90 17.70 -0.51
C GLY A 95 -2.45 17.66 -1.96
N LYS A 96 -1.29 18.23 -2.33
CA LYS A 96 -0.81 18.27 -3.72
C LYS A 96 0.16 17.13 -3.99
N TRP A 97 -0.12 16.33 -5.02
CA TRP A 97 0.81 15.30 -5.50
C TRP A 97 1.94 15.93 -6.31
N ILE A 98 3.12 15.29 -6.28
CA ILE A 98 4.30 15.76 -7.02
C ILE A 98 4.14 15.49 -8.52
N ASP A 99 3.40 14.44 -8.86
CA ASP A 99 3.14 14.00 -10.22
C ASP A 99 1.66 14.13 -10.59
N THR A 100 1.41 14.05 -11.89
CA THR A 100 0.05 14.03 -12.44
C THR A 100 -0.36 12.59 -12.69
N TYR A 101 -1.60 12.24 -12.31
CA TYR A 101 -2.17 10.94 -12.65
C TYR A 101 -2.93 11.03 -13.97
N THR A 102 -2.50 10.26 -14.97
CA THR A 102 -3.10 10.27 -16.30
C THR A 102 -3.54 8.88 -16.77
N LEU A 103 -4.48 8.86 -17.71
CA LEU A 103 -5.03 7.65 -18.31
C LEU A 103 -3.94 6.79 -18.94
N LYS A 104 -3.13 7.36 -19.84
CA LYS A 104 -2.08 6.60 -20.53
C LYS A 104 -0.92 6.28 -19.60
N ASN A 105 -0.46 7.23 -18.78
CA ASN A 105 0.80 7.07 -18.05
C ASN A 105 0.69 6.27 -16.76
N ASN A 106 -0.47 6.34 -16.12
CA ASN A 106 -0.68 5.73 -14.82
C ASN A 106 -1.62 4.54 -14.94
N LEU A 107 -2.86 4.76 -15.39
CA LEU A 107 -3.89 3.74 -15.36
C LEU A 107 -3.69 2.62 -16.39
N LEU A 108 -3.47 2.96 -17.66
CA LEU A 108 -3.28 1.99 -18.74
C LEU A 108 -1.84 1.48 -18.85
N THR A 109 -0.90 1.98 -18.05
CA THR A 109 0.46 1.44 -18.01
C THR A 109 0.58 0.38 -16.93
N VAL A 110 0.80 -0.87 -17.33
CA VAL A 110 0.98 -2.01 -16.44
C VAL A 110 2.15 -1.75 -15.47
N LYS A 111 1.90 -1.85 -14.15
CA LYS A 111 2.86 -1.47 -13.09
C LYS A 111 3.69 -2.62 -12.53
N MET A 112 3.17 -3.84 -12.62
CA MET A 112 3.73 -5.04 -12.01
C MET A 112 3.45 -6.27 -12.88
N GLY A 113 4.18 -7.36 -12.66
CA GLY A 113 4.04 -8.57 -13.46
C GLY A 113 4.92 -8.61 -14.71
N PRO A 114 4.81 -9.70 -15.51
CA PRO A 114 5.62 -9.91 -16.71
C PRO A 114 5.46 -8.83 -17.78
N GLU A 115 4.29 -8.18 -17.83
CA GLU A 115 3.91 -7.17 -18.81
C GLU A 115 4.23 -5.73 -18.34
N LYS A 116 5.00 -5.56 -17.26
CA LYS A 116 5.33 -4.25 -16.67
C LYS A 116 5.89 -3.28 -17.72
N GLY A 117 5.29 -2.09 -17.78
CA GLY A 117 5.63 -1.03 -18.74
C GLY A 117 4.87 -1.09 -20.06
N GLN A 118 4.12 -2.17 -20.33
CA GLN A 118 3.17 -2.21 -21.45
C GLN A 118 2.07 -1.17 -21.24
N VAL A 119 1.66 -0.52 -22.32
CA VAL A 119 0.51 0.38 -22.35
C VAL A 119 -0.65 -0.36 -22.99
N LEU A 120 -1.76 -0.49 -22.27
CA LEU A 120 -3.00 -1.10 -22.73
C LEU A 120 -3.76 -0.15 -23.65
N ASP A 121 -4.54 -0.70 -24.58
CA ASP A 121 -5.29 0.10 -25.56
C ASP A 121 -6.63 0.59 -25.00
N SER A 122 -7.23 -0.18 -24.09
CA SER A 122 -8.52 0.11 -23.46
C SER A 122 -8.50 -0.16 -21.95
N VAL A 123 -9.41 0.51 -21.23
CA VAL A 123 -9.70 0.21 -19.82
C VAL A 123 -10.30 -1.18 -19.62
N ASP A 124 -10.85 -1.78 -20.67
CA ASP A 124 -11.43 -3.15 -20.63
C ASP A 124 -10.37 -4.24 -20.51
N GLU A 125 -9.12 -3.91 -20.86
CA GLU A 125 -7.97 -4.82 -20.74
C GLU A 125 -7.36 -4.79 -19.33
N LEU A 126 -7.84 -3.90 -18.46
CA LEU A 126 -7.34 -3.80 -17.08
C LEU A 126 -7.71 -5.06 -16.31
N ARG A 127 -6.68 -5.78 -15.85
CA ARG A 127 -6.82 -6.91 -14.91
C ARG A 127 -6.75 -6.47 -13.46
N TYR A 128 -6.07 -5.36 -13.19
CA TYR A 128 -5.90 -4.76 -11.89
C TYR A 128 -5.60 -3.27 -12.06
N TYR A 129 -5.77 -2.48 -11.01
CA TYR A 129 -5.24 -1.12 -10.92
C TYR A 129 -4.99 -0.78 -9.45
N ASP A 130 -4.07 0.16 -9.18
CA ASP A 130 -3.79 0.61 -7.82
C ASP A 130 -4.80 1.68 -7.39
N ASN A 131 -5.28 1.59 -6.15
CA ASN A 131 -6.10 2.63 -5.54
C ASN A 131 -5.33 3.96 -5.54
N ASP A 132 -5.74 4.88 -6.41
CA ASP A 132 -5.25 6.25 -6.42
C ASP A 132 -6.43 7.20 -6.18
N PRO A 133 -6.42 7.99 -5.09
CA PRO A 133 -7.49 8.94 -4.80
C PRO A 133 -7.77 9.90 -5.96
N ARG A 134 -6.76 10.26 -6.76
CA ARG A 134 -6.93 11.16 -7.92
C ARG A 134 -7.83 10.54 -8.97
N LEU A 135 -7.73 9.22 -9.20
CA LEU A 135 -8.57 8.47 -10.13
C LEU A 135 -9.99 8.33 -9.58
N VAL A 136 -10.12 7.72 -8.40
CA VAL A 136 -11.41 7.29 -7.84
C VAL A 136 -12.31 8.48 -7.56
N TRP A 137 -11.76 9.55 -6.96
CA TRP A 137 -12.54 10.77 -6.71
C TRP A 137 -12.93 11.50 -7.99
N SER A 138 -12.06 11.54 -9.01
CA SER A 138 -12.43 12.18 -10.29
C SER A 138 -13.64 11.50 -10.91
N VAL A 139 -13.63 10.16 -10.94
CA VAL A 139 -14.71 9.35 -11.53
C VAL A 139 -15.99 9.43 -10.70
N LEU A 140 -15.90 9.30 -9.37
CA LEU A 140 -17.06 9.37 -8.48
C LEU A 140 -17.72 10.75 -8.53
N LEU A 141 -16.95 11.83 -8.38
CA LEU A 141 -17.52 13.19 -8.33
C LEU A 141 -18.17 13.57 -9.66
N ASP A 142 -17.56 13.20 -10.78
CA ASP A 142 -18.16 13.39 -12.11
C ASP A 142 -19.47 12.61 -12.26
N HIS A 143 -19.53 11.36 -11.78
CA HIS A 143 -20.78 10.58 -11.77
C HIS A 143 -21.89 11.26 -10.95
N LEU A 144 -21.55 11.83 -9.79
CA LEU A 144 -22.51 12.53 -8.92
C LEU A 144 -22.95 13.90 -9.46
N LEU A 145 -22.14 14.50 -10.34
CA LEU A 145 -22.47 15.73 -11.06
C LEU A 145 -23.45 15.44 -12.21
N GLU A 146 -23.19 14.39 -12.98
CA GLU A 146 -24.03 13.98 -14.11
C GLU A 146 -25.36 13.37 -13.65
N SER A 147 -25.35 12.60 -12.57
CA SER A 147 -26.54 11.95 -12.06
C SER A 147 -27.12 12.69 -10.86
N ASP A 148 -28.39 13.05 -10.95
CA ASP A 148 -29.20 13.43 -9.77
C ASP A 148 -29.41 12.25 -8.81
N SER A 149 -29.04 11.03 -9.23
CA SER A 149 -29.03 9.85 -8.37
C SER A 149 -27.93 9.94 -7.32
N ASN A 150 -28.25 9.49 -6.11
CA ASN A 150 -27.25 9.28 -5.06
C ASN A 150 -26.61 7.90 -5.14
N GLU A 151 -26.93 7.09 -6.14
CA GLU A 151 -26.53 5.69 -6.16
C GLU A 151 -25.12 5.49 -6.76
N TYR A 152 -24.20 5.04 -5.92
CA TYR A 152 -22.86 4.57 -6.30
C TYR A 152 -22.68 3.12 -5.83
N ALA A 153 -22.14 2.28 -6.72
CA ALA A 153 -21.75 0.91 -6.39
C ALA A 153 -20.36 0.94 -5.74
N PHE A 154 -20.29 0.54 -4.47
CA PHE A 154 -19.07 0.63 -3.68
C PHE A 154 -18.28 -0.68 -3.72
N SER A 155 -17.12 -0.64 -4.36
CA SER A 155 -16.16 -1.74 -4.26
C SER A 155 -15.04 -1.38 -3.30
N TRP A 156 -14.70 -2.27 -2.37
CA TRP A 156 -13.49 -2.09 -1.56
C TRP A 156 -12.25 -1.90 -2.44
N TYR A 157 -12.22 -2.53 -3.62
CA TYR A 157 -11.14 -2.40 -4.60
C TYR A 157 -10.88 -0.94 -5.01
N ASP A 158 -11.93 -0.11 -5.07
CA ASP A 158 -11.82 1.31 -5.38
C ASP A 158 -11.27 2.13 -4.19
N TRP A 159 -11.29 1.64 -2.95
CA TRP A 159 -11.09 2.46 -1.74
C TRP A 159 -9.96 1.98 -0.81
N ALA A 160 -9.55 0.72 -0.92
CA ALA A 160 -8.49 0.14 -0.10
C ALA A 160 -7.26 -0.20 -0.93
N ASN A 161 -6.12 -0.32 -0.25
CA ASN A 161 -4.86 -0.67 -0.89
C ASN A 161 -4.78 -2.18 -1.12
N PHE A 162 -4.75 -2.58 -2.39
CA PHE A 162 -4.61 -3.97 -2.84
C PHE A 162 -3.27 -4.29 -3.50
N ASP A 163 -2.21 -3.49 -3.32
CA ASP A 163 -0.90 -3.68 -3.98
C ASP A 163 -0.39 -5.14 -3.94
N SER A 164 -0.38 -5.77 -2.77
CA SER A 164 0.03 -7.18 -2.62
C SER A 164 -0.89 -8.16 -3.37
N THR A 165 -2.19 -7.88 -3.40
CA THR A 165 -3.19 -8.66 -4.14
C THR A 165 -3.05 -8.44 -5.65
N ASN A 166 -2.80 -7.20 -6.09
CA ASN A 166 -2.57 -6.82 -7.48
C ASN A 166 -1.35 -7.54 -8.04
N LYS A 167 -0.28 -7.70 -7.24
CA LYS A 167 0.90 -8.49 -7.62
C LYS A 167 0.52 -9.93 -7.95
N LEU A 168 -0.35 -10.53 -7.15
CA LEU A 168 -0.83 -11.90 -7.39
C LEU A 168 -1.77 -11.98 -8.60
N ILE A 169 -2.64 -10.99 -8.82
CA ILE A 169 -3.49 -10.90 -10.02
C ILE A 169 -2.63 -10.77 -11.30
N ALA A 170 -1.50 -10.07 -11.20
CA ALA A 170 -0.58 -9.83 -12.31
C ALA A 170 0.23 -11.08 -12.73
N LEU A 171 0.17 -12.17 -11.97
CA LEU A 171 0.80 -13.44 -12.34
C LEU A 171 0.18 -14.00 -13.63
N ARG A 172 1.02 -14.69 -14.40
CA ARG A 172 0.68 -15.37 -15.66
C ARG A 172 1.12 -16.84 -15.66
N HIS A 173 2.25 -17.16 -15.01
CA HIS A 173 2.87 -18.48 -15.06
C HIS A 173 2.86 -19.19 -13.70
N THR A 174 3.08 -18.45 -12.61
CA THR A 174 3.10 -19.00 -11.26
C THR A 174 1.68 -19.24 -10.78
N ASN A 175 1.35 -20.51 -10.56
CA ASN A 175 0.07 -20.90 -9.98
C ASN A 175 0.12 -20.84 -8.46
N ILE A 176 -0.76 -20.03 -7.89
CA ILE A 176 -0.99 -19.95 -6.45
C ILE A 176 -2.35 -20.57 -6.11
N SER A 177 -2.46 -21.17 -4.93
CA SER A 177 -3.69 -21.82 -4.45
C SER A 177 -3.98 -21.42 -3.01
N CYS A 178 -5.09 -21.89 -2.44
CA CYS A 178 -5.40 -21.73 -1.02
C CYS A 178 -4.22 -22.09 -0.10
N GLN A 179 -3.44 -23.12 -0.44
CA GLN A 179 -2.29 -23.52 0.36
C GLN A 179 -1.27 -22.38 0.54
N PHE A 180 -1.05 -21.57 -0.50
CA PHE A 180 -0.09 -20.46 -0.45
C PHE A 180 -0.42 -19.45 0.65
N VAL A 181 -1.71 -19.26 0.95
CA VAL A 181 -2.20 -18.26 1.90
C VAL A 181 -2.68 -18.85 3.22
N CYS A 182 -2.92 -20.16 3.32
CA CYS A 182 -3.35 -20.84 4.56
C CYS A 182 -2.19 -21.36 5.42
N GLU A 183 -0.95 -21.26 4.94
CA GLU A 183 0.23 -21.60 5.74
C GLU A 183 0.59 -20.45 6.69
N GLY A 184 1.07 -20.78 7.90
CA GLY A 184 1.42 -19.76 8.90
C GLY A 184 2.49 -18.78 8.42
N ALA A 185 3.35 -19.19 7.49
CA ALA A 185 4.29 -18.35 6.75
C ALA A 185 4.37 -18.85 5.31
N PHE A 186 4.61 -17.95 4.36
CA PHE A 186 4.71 -18.30 2.94
C PHE A 186 5.74 -19.40 2.69
N ASP A 187 5.45 -20.29 1.74
CA ASP A 187 6.46 -21.16 1.19
C ASP A 187 7.51 -20.33 0.46
N LYS A 188 8.77 -20.45 0.89
CA LYS A 188 9.87 -19.67 0.35
C LYS A 188 10.04 -19.86 -1.15
N ASN A 189 9.94 -21.09 -1.64
CA ASN A 189 10.14 -21.36 -3.06
C ASN A 189 8.99 -20.75 -3.87
N VAL A 190 7.75 -20.88 -3.39
CA VAL A 190 6.59 -20.24 -4.04
C VAL A 190 6.68 -18.73 -3.98
N LEU A 191 7.06 -18.16 -2.84
CA LEU A 191 7.26 -16.72 -2.67
C LEU A 191 8.32 -16.19 -3.64
N GLU A 192 9.47 -16.87 -3.76
CA GLU A 192 10.53 -16.49 -4.70
C GLU A 192 10.08 -16.58 -6.16
N MET A 193 9.28 -17.58 -6.52
CA MET A 193 8.70 -17.67 -7.87
C MET A 193 7.76 -16.50 -8.16
N VAL A 194 6.84 -16.20 -7.22
CA VAL A 194 5.92 -15.05 -7.32
C VAL A 194 6.70 -13.76 -7.49
N GLU A 195 7.67 -13.50 -6.61
CA GLU A 195 8.47 -12.26 -6.60
C GLU A 195 9.37 -12.12 -7.83
N SER A 196 9.91 -13.23 -8.32
CA SER A 196 10.68 -13.25 -9.56
C SER A 196 9.80 -12.91 -10.76
N GLU A 197 8.57 -13.42 -10.80
CA GLU A 197 7.64 -13.17 -11.91
C GLU A 197 7.12 -11.73 -11.91
N VAL A 198 6.73 -11.21 -10.75
CA VAL A 198 6.26 -9.82 -10.61
C VAL A 198 7.39 -8.79 -10.63
N GLN A 199 8.65 -9.26 -10.53
CA GLN A 199 9.88 -8.48 -10.49
C GLN A 199 9.98 -7.56 -9.26
N GLU A 200 9.27 -7.90 -8.18
CA GLU A 200 9.26 -7.15 -6.93
C GLU A 200 8.85 -7.97 -5.71
N PRO A 201 9.25 -7.56 -4.50
CA PRO A 201 8.82 -8.22 -3.29
C PRO A 201 7.30 -8.19 -3.15
N LEU A 202 6.71 -9.32 -2.75
CA LEU A 202 5.27 -9.41 -2.49
C LEU A 202 4.91 -8.52 -1.30
N PHE A 203 5.79 -8.48 -0.31
CA PHE A 203 5.73 -7.62 0.86
C PHE A 203 7.14 -7.14 1.24
N VAL A 204 7.21 -6.06 2.00
CA VAL A 204 8.48 -5.41 2.38
C VAL A 204 8.88 -5.76 3.80
N THR A 205 7.92 -5.59 4.72
CA THR A 205 8.14 -5.77 6.16
C THR A 205 8.55 -7.20 6.47
N ASN A 206 9.72 -7.39 7.09
CA ASN A 206 10.30 -8.70 7.43
C ASN A 206 10.60 -9.63 6.24
N ARG A 207 10.60 -9.17 4.98
CA ARG A 207 10.88 -10.04 3.81
C ARG A 207 12.25 -10.72 3.90
N ASN A 208 13.25 -10.03 4.43
CA ASN A 208 14.59 -10.58 4.65
C ASN A 208 14.63 -11.80 5.59
N LYS A 209 13.63 -11.96 6.48
CA LYS A 209 13.61 -13.11 7.40
C LYS A 209 13.43 -14.45 6.67
N TYR A 210 12.74 -14.45 5.54
CA TYR A 210 12.58 -15.65 4.71
C TYR A 210 13.92 -16.16 4.14
N ASP A 211 14.95 -15.32 4.13
CA ASP A 211 16.30 -15.72 3.72
C ASP A 211 17.12 -16.32 4.87
N GLU A 212 16.68 -16.14 6.12
CA GLU A 212 17.33 -16.69 7.31
C GLU A 212 16.89 -18.14 7.55
N SER A 213 17.71 -19.12 7.14
CA SER A 213 17.35 -20.55 7.19
C SER A 213 16.92 -21.03 8.58
N LEU A 214 17.56 -20.56 9.65
CA LEU A 214 17.21 -20.94 11.02
C LEU A 214 15.83 -20.42 11.43
N TRP A 215 15.49 -19.19 11.05
CA TRP A 215 14.18 -18.61 11.30
C TRP A 215 13.11 -19.33 10.47
N TYR A 216 13.35 -19.47 9.16
CA TYR A 216 12.40 -20.08 8.23
C TYR A 216 12.08 -21.52 8.64
N ASN A 217 13.10 -22.33 8.91
CA ASN A 217 12.93 -23.71 9.37
C ASN A 217 12.16 -23.79 10.69
N ARG A 218 12.36 -22.84 11.61
CA ARG A 218 11.62 -22.81 12.88
C ARG A 218 10.14 -22.50 12.65
N VAL A 219 9.85 -21.49 11.84
CA VAL A 219 8.46 -21.07 11.57
C VAL A 219 7.70 -22.14 10.79
N ARG A 220 8.36 -22.81 9.84
CA ARG A 220 7.78 -23.91 9.07
C ARG A 220 7.65 -25.23 9.82
N LYS A 221 8.50 -25.50 10.83
CA LYS A 221 8.41 -26.71 11.67
C LYS A 221 7.13 -26.80 12.51
N VAL A 222 6.47 -25.67 12.76
CA VAL A 222 5.22 -25.60 13.55
C VAL A 222 3.98 -25.92 12.70
N VAL A 223 4.16 -26.09 11.39
CA VAL A 223 3.08 -26.33 10.44
C VAL A 223 2.89 -27.84 10.27
N ASP A 224 1.95 -28.43 11.01
CA ASP A 224 1.47 -29.80 10.74
C ASP A 224 0.67 -29.76 9.43
N SER A 225 0.94 -30.68 8.49
CA SER A 225 0.17 -30.79 7.24
C SER A 225 -1.32 -30.92 7.48
N ASN A 226 -1.72 -31.59 8.57
CA ASN A 226 -3.14 -31.70 8.95
C ASN A 226 -3.73 -30.34 9.34
N SER A 227 -2.95 -29.48 10.00
CA SER A 227 -3.39 -28.13 10.39
C SER A 227 -3.57 -27.21 9.19
N VAL A 228 -2.76 -27.36 8.14
CA VAL A 228 -2.91 -26.59 6.88
C VAL A 228 -4.13 -27.05 6.12
N GLN A 229 -4.36 -28.36 6.00
CA GLN A 229 -5.54 -28.88 5.32
C GLN A 229 -6.83 -28.46 6.03
N GLN A 230 -6.83 -28.47 7.37
CA GLN A 230 -7.93 -27.94 8.16
C GLN A 230 -8.12 -26.44 7.90
N ALA A 231 -7.04 -25.65 7.92
CA ALA A 231 -7.12 -24.22 7.63
C ALA A 231 -7.63 -23.93 6.22
N ILE A 232 -7.22 -24.71 5.21
CA ILE A 232 -7.74 -24.60 3.84
C ILE A 232 -9.25 -24.89 3.84
N HIS A 233 -9.67 -26.00 4.44
CA HIS A 233 -11.07 -26.40 4.49
C HIS A 233 -11.96 -25.34 5.17
N ASP A 234 -11.49 -24.77 6.29
CA ASP A 234 -12.30 -23.87 7.11
C ASP A 234 -12.31 -22.42 6.59
N HIS A 235 -11.22 -21.99 5.96
CA HIS A 235 -10.97 -20.56 5.69
C HIS A 235 -10.81 -20.20 4.21
N CYS A 236 -10.71 -21.17 3.30
CA CYS A 236 -10.41 -20.90 1.90
C CYS A 236 -11.21 -21.76 0.92
N MET A 237 -11.61 -21.14 -0.18
CA MET A 237 -12.27 -21.83 -1.29
C MET A 237 -11.66 -21.40 -2.63
N ASN A 238 -11.77 -22.27 -3.63
CA ASN A 238 -11.38 -21.91 -5.00
C ASN A 238 -12.34 -20.84 -5.55
N ASN A 239 -11.81 -19.99 -6.42
CA ASN A 239 -12.60 -18.95 -7.08
C ASN A 239 -12.94 -19.34 -8.52
N ASP A 240 -14.21 -19.63 -8.78
CA ASP A 240 -14.68 -19.95 -10.13
C ASP A 240 -14.57 -18.75 -11.08
N ALA A 241 -14.70 -17.51 -10.58
CA ALA A 241 -14.59 -16.30 -11.40
C ALA A 241 -13.19 -16.17 -12.02
N TYR A 242 -12.14 -16.55 -11.28
CA TYR A 242 -10.77 -16.63 -11.78
C TYR A 242 -10.63 -17.68 -12.90
N SER A 243 -11.21 -18.87 -12.71
CA SER A 243 -11.18 -19.94 -13.71
C SER A 243 -11.89 -19.54 -15.01
N ASN A 244 -12.89 -18.68 -14.92
CA ASN A 244 -13.60 -18.09 -16.07
C ASN A 244 -12.84 -16.92 -16.73
N GLY A 245 -11.66 -16.55 -16.23
CA GLY A 245 -10.86 -15.46 -16.78
C GLY A 245 -11.39 -14.06 -16.44
N THR A 246 -12.21 -13.93 -15.39
CA THR A 246 -12.76 -12.64 -14.94
C THR A 246 -11.62 -11.73 -14.44
N PRO A 247 -11.57 -10.45 -14.85
CA PRO A 247 -10.55 -9.52 -14.36
C PRO A 247 -10.72 -9.24 -12.87
N PHE A 248 -9.66 -8.76 -12.20
CA PHE A 248 -9.64 -8.43 -10.77
C PHE A 248 -9.78 -9.62 -9.80
N GLU A 249 -9.73 -10.85 -10.30
CA GLU A 249 -9.92 -12.06 -9.50
C GLU A 249 -8.62 -12.78 -9.14
N LEU A 250 -8.61 -13.42 -7.97
CA LEU A 250 -7.58 -14.38 -7.54
C LEU A 250 -8.10 -15.82 -7.60
N PRO A 251 -7.24 -16.84 -7.72
CA PRO A 251 -7.66 -18.25 -7.78
C PRO A 251 -8.31 -18.78 -6.49
N PHE A 252 -8.31 -17.99 -5.43
CA PHE A 252 -8.86 -18.36 -4.12
C PHE A 252 -9.61 -17.18 -3.47
N ILE A 253 -10.54 -17.54 -2.60
CA ILE A 253 -11.33 -16.64 -1.75
C ILE A 253 -11.13 -17.07 -0.29
N ILE A 254 -10.80 -16.11 0.57
CA ILE A 254 -10.71 -16.29 2.02
C ILE A 254 -12.07 -15.99 2.64
N SER A 255 -12.76 -17.04 3.11
CA SER A 255 -14.08 -16.93 3.77
C SER A 255 -13.96 -16.37 5.18
N GLU A 256 -12.91 -16.72 5.89
CA GLU A 256 -12.63 -16.30 7.26
C GLU A 256 -11.12 -16.21 7.47
N ILE A 257 -10.66 -15.27 8.29
CA ILE A 257 -9.23 -15.06 8.50
C ILE A 257 -8.70 -16.07 9.54
N SER A 258 -7.62 -16.77 9.20
CA SER A 258 -7.00 -17.72 10.14
C SER A 258 -6.24 -17.01 11.27
N GLU A 259 -6.33 -17.53 12.50
CA GLU A 259 -5.74 -16.90 13.69
C GLU A 259 -4.22 -17.08 13.81
N ARG A 260 -3.61 -18.06 13.13
CA ARG A 260 -2.21 -18.45 13.33
C ARG A 260 -1.30 -18.06 12.17
N LEU A 261 -1.37 -16.78 11.80
CA LEU A 261 -0.65 -16.25 10.65
C LEU A 261 0.45 -15.28 11.06
N ARG A 262 1.52 -15.28 10.28
CA ARG A 262 2.48 -14.18 10.29
C ARG A 262 1.82 -12.90 9.73
N PRO A 263 2.25 -11.70 10.16
CA PRO A 263 1.63 -10.45 9.74
C PRO A 263 1.52 -10.27 8.22
N GLU A 264 2.53 -10.68 7.47
CA GLU A 264 2.55 -10.60 6.00
C GLU A 264 1.54 -11.54 5.31
N VAL A 265 1.29 -12.71 5.90
CA VAL A 265 0.26 -13.65 5.39
C VAL A 265 -1.12 -13.17 5.79
N TYR A 266 -1.25 -12.69 7.03
CA TYR A 266 -2.48 -12.08 7.55
C TYR A 266 -2.92 -10.89 6.70
N ASP A 267 -2.01 -9.99 6.34
CA ASP A 267 -2.33 -8.83 5.50
C ASP A 267 -2.93 -9.24 4.15
N LEU A 268 -2.36 -10.27 3.52
CA LEU A 268 -2.87 -10.81 2.27
C LEU A 268 -4.23 -11.51 2.44
N GLN A 269 -4.40 -12.32 3.49
CA GLN A 269 -5.68 -12.94 3.80
C GLN A 269 -6.76 -11.89 4.09
N ALA A 270 -6.46 -10.89 4.92
CA ALA A 270 -7.39 -9.84 5.31
C ALA A 270 -7.84 -9.01 4.11
N LYS A 271 -6.91 -8.66 3.20
CA LYS A 271 -7.25 -7.97 1.95
C LYS A 271 -8.12 -8.85 1.05
N ASN A 272 -7.74 -10.10 0.82
CA ASN A 272 -8.57 -11.01 0.02
C ASN A 272 -9.97 -11.15 0.63
N HIS A 273 -10.08 -11.40 1.94
CA HIS A 273 -11.35 -11.46 2.64
C HIS A 273 -12.17 -10.17 2.49
N LEU A 274 -11.55 -9.00 2.60
CA LEU A 274 -12.21 -7.71 2.42
C LEU A 274 -12.77 -7.55 1.00
N LEU A 275 -12.02 -7.97 -0.03
CA LEU A 275 -12.43 -7.90 -1.43
C LEU A 275 -13.71 -8.71 -1.69
N TYR A 276 -13.83 -9.88 -1.06
CA TYR A 276 -14.97 -10.78 -1.25
C TYR A 276 -16.07 -10.60 -0.20
N SER A 277 -15.82 -9.80 0.83
CA SER A 277 -16.77 -9.57 1.93
C SER A 277 -18.13 -9.07 1.42
N ASN A 278 -19.20 -9.46 2.11
CA ASN A 278 -20.56 -8.98 1.83
C ASN A 278 -20.85 -7.63 2.50
N PHE A 279 -19.83 -6.97 3.04
CA PHE A 279 -20.00 -5.73 3.77
C PHE A 279 -19.82 -4.53 2.85
N THR A 280 -20.94 -3.88 2.53
CA THR A 280 -20.98 -2.58 1.87
C THR A 280 -21.33 -1.52 2.91
N PRO A 281 -20.53 -0.44 3.08
CA PRO A 281 -20.90 0.65 3.97
C PRO A 281 -22.24 1.27 3.58
N LEU A 282 -22.92 1.91 4.53
CA LEU A 282 -24.23 2.53 4.25
C LEU A 282 -24.10 3.79 3.38
N SER A 283 -23.00 4.54 3.57
CA SER A 283 -22.76 5.79 2.88
C SER A 283 -21.29 6.17 2.87
N LEU A 284 -20.88 6.97 1.89
CA LEU A 284 -19.63 7.72 1.91
C LEU A 284 -19.91 9.13 2.40
N THR A 285 -19.04 9.66 3.26
CA THR A 285 -19.12 11.05 3.70
C THR A 285 -17.89 11.79 3.20
N VAL A 286 -18.12 12.86 2.45
CA VAL A 286 -17.08 13.78 1.97
C VAL A 286 -17.05 14.97 2.90
N LEU A 287 -15.87 15.30 3.43
CA LEU A 287 -15.69 16.46 4.30
C LEU A 287 -15.06 17.60 3.50
N ASP A 288 -15.67 18.79 3.56
CA ASP A 288 -15.04 20.04 3.16
C ASP A 288 -14.52 20.75 4.42
N SER A 289 -13.31 20.38 4.81
CA SER A 289 -12.68 20.87 6.05
C SER A 289 -13.59 20.60 7.27
N ASP A 290 -13.75 21.61 8.10
CA ASP A 290 -14.60 21.73 9.28
C ASP A 290 -15.94 22.44 8.98
N LYS A 291 -16.19 22.79 7.70
CA LYS A 291 -17.33 23.62 7.32
C LYS A 291 -18.55 22.78 7.02
N ASP A 292 -18.40 21.87 6.06
CA ASP A 292 -19.50 21.13 5.47
C ASP A 292 -19.16 19.65 5.35
N ALA A 293 -20.19 18.81 5.46
CA ALA A 293 -20.09 17.38 5.18
C ALA A 293 -21.17 16.99 4.17
N TYR A 294 -20.85 16.08 3.25
CA TYR A 294 -21.75 15.63 2.19
C TYR A 294 -21.86 14.11 2.22
N ARG A 295 -23.08 13.59 2.37
CA ARG A 295 -23.35 12.15 2.40
C ARG A 295 -23.81 11.64 1.04
N ILE A 296 -23.15 10.59 0.57
CA ILE A 296 -23.48 9.84 -0.64
C ILE A 296 -23.96 8.46 -0.19
N ASN A 297 -25.19 8.10 -0.51
CA ASN A 297 -25.72 6.79 -0.15
C ASN A 297 -25.14 5.72 -1.08
N LEU A 298 -24.84 4.53 -0.55
CA LEU A 298 -24.30 3.44 -1.36
C LEU A 298 -25.41 2.49 -1.80
N LYS A 299 -25.25 1.90 -2.99
CA LYS A 299 -26.15 0.83 -3.47
C LYS A 299 -26.01 -0.39 -2.54
N THR A 300 -27.14 -0.95 -2.13
CA THR A 300 -27.19 -2.13 -1.24
C THR A 300 -27.38 -3.45 -1.99
N THR A 301 -27.50 -3.43 -3.32
CA THR A 301 -27.74 -4.63 -4.15
C THR A 301 -26.43 -5.31 -4.57
N ASP A 302 -26.50 -6.52 -5.15
CA ASP A 302 -25.31 -7.32 -5.54
C ASP A 302 -24.35 -6.61 -6.51
N SER A 303 -24.85 -5.67 -7.31
CA SER A 303 -24.01 -4.77 -8.14
C SER A 303 -23.07 -3.87 -7.33
N SER A 304 -23.23 -3.81 -6.00
CA SER A 304 -22.41 -2.99 -5.11
C SER A 304 -20.94 -3.37 -5.17
N LYS A 305 -20.58 -4.64 -5.35
CA LYS A 305 -19.16 -5.09 -5.32
C LYS A 305 -18.32 -4.69 -6.54
N SER A 306 -18.97 -4.25 -7.61
CA SER A 306 -18.31 -3.95 -8.87
C SER A 306 -17.53 -2.64 -8.79
N ASN A 307 -16.25 -2.67 -9.17
CA ASN A 307 -15.37 -1.51 -9.15
C ASN A 307 -15.70 -0.49 -10.26
N ILE A 308 -15.03 0.68 -10.28
CA ILE A 308 -15.29 1.75 -11.27
C ILE A 308 -15.11 1.31 -12.75
N VAL A 309 -14.34 0.25 -13.00
CA VAL A 309 -14.17 -0.33 -14.34
C VAL A 309 -15.38 -1.22 -14.65
N GLN A 310 -15.68 -2.17 -13.77
CA GLN A 310 -16.78 -3.14 -13.93
C GLN A 310 -18.17 -2.48 -13.99
N THR A 311 -18.33 -1.31 -13.37
CA THR A 311 -19.58 -0.52 -13.39
C THR A 311 -19.68 0.43 -14.58
N ASN A 312 -18.67 0.45 -15.47
CA ASN A 312 -18.51 1.39 -16.59
C ASN A 312 -18.45 2.88 -16.18
N LEU A 313 -18.29 3.20 -14.89
CA LEU A 313 -18.16 4.58 -14.43
C LEU A 313 -16.91 5.25 -15.00
N LEU A 314 -15.80 4.52 -15.04
CA LEU A 314 -14.55 4.99 -15.64
C LEU A 314 -14.69 5.24 -17.15
N GLN A 315 -15.32 4.32 -17.88
CA GLN A 315 -15.56 4.52 -19.31
C GLN A 315 -16.42 5.76 -19.58
N ASN A 316 -17.48 5.95 -18.78
CA ASN A 316 -18.37 7.10 -18.88
C ASN A 316 -17.63 8.41 -18.61
N TYR A 317 -16.77 8.44 -17.59
CA TYR A 317 -15.88 9.57 -17.30
C TYR A 317 -14.99 9.90 -18.51
N ILE A 318 -14.26 8.90 -19.03
CA ILE A 318 -13.36 9.07 -20.19
C ILE A 318 -14.13 9.60 -21.41
N LYS A 319 -15.34 9.10 -21.66
CA LYS A 319 -16.19 9.51 -22.78
C LYS A 319 -16.64 10.97 -22.64
N ARG A 320 -17.08 11.40 -21.45
CA ARG A 320 -17.51 12.79 -21.19
C ARG A 320 -16.35 13.78 -21.31
N HIS A 321 -15.17 13.39 -20.82
CA HIS A 321 -13.98 14.23 -20.83
C HIS A 321 -13.10 14.08 -22.08
N ARG A 322 -13.62 13.49 -23.16
CA ARG A 322 -12.86 13.27 -24.42
C ARG A 322 -12.29 14.56 -25.01
N ASN A 323 -13.01 15.68 -24.89
CA ASN A 323 -12.59 16.97 -25.40
C ASN A 323 -11.46 17.62 -24.56
N GLU A 324 -11.24 17.13 -23.34
CA GLU A 324 -10.16 17.60 -22.45
C GLU A 324 -8.86 16.81 -22.68
N MET A 325 -8.89 15.78 -23.55
CA MET A 325 -7.73 14.96 -23.84
C MET A 325 -6.67 15.71 -24.65
N VAL A 326 -5.41 15.62 -24.21
CA VAL A 326 -4.26 16.15 -24.93
C VAL A 326 -3.44 14.96 -25.44
N ASN A 327 -3.24 14.86 -26.76
CA ASN A 327 -2.58 13.71 -27.40
C ASN A 327 -3.22 12.35 -27.03
N GLY A 328 -4.54 12.34 -26.80
CA GLY A 328 -5.30 11.18 -26.37
C GLY A 328 -4.99 10.71 -24.95
N ASP A 329 -4.32 11.52 -24.12
CA ASP A 329 -4.18 11.29 -22.69
C ASP A 329 -5.14 12.19 -21.91
N LEU A 330 -5.64 11.69 -20.77
CA LEU A 330 -6.58 12.39 -19.91
C LEU A 330 -5.99 12.50 -18.50
N ILE A 331 -6.03 13.70 -17.92
CA ILE A 331 -5.62 13.93 -16.53
C ILE A 331 -6.81 13.69 -15.60
N PHE A 332 -6.62 12.89 -14.56
CA PHE A 332 -7.61 12.72 -13.50
C PHE A 332 -7.43 13.82 -12.43
N ASN A 333 -8.13 14.93 -12.61
CA ASN A 333 -8.04 16.10 -11.73
C ASN A 333 -9.18 16.14 -10.69
N HIS A 334 -9.02 15.34 -9.63
CA HIS A 334 -10.01 15.25 -8.55
C HIS A 334 -10.26 16.58 -7.84
N THR A 335 -9.26 17.46 -7.72
CA THR A 335 -9.44 18.79 -7.10
C THR A 335 -10.38 19.66 -7.93
N SER A 336 -10.20 19.70 -9.25
CA SER A 336 -11.13 20.42 -10.14
C SER A 336 -12.53 19.81 -10.12
N MET A 337 -12.65 18.49 -10.07
CA MET A 337 -13.96 17.83 -9.95
C MET A 337 -14.63 18.14 -8.61
N PHE A 338 -13.86 18.23 -7.53
CA PHE A 338 -14.39 18.57 -6.21
C PHE A 338 -14.91 20.01 -6.16
N GLU A 339 -14.18 20.96 -6.73
CA GLU A 339 -14.67 22.34 -6.85
C GLU A 339 -15.97 22.42 -7.67
N LYS A 340 -16.06 21.69 -8.79
CA LYS A 340 -17.30 21.58 -9.57
C LYS A 340 -18.44 21.00 -8.73
N PHE A 341 -18.14 19.96 -7.95
CA PHE A 341 -19.08 19.33 -7.03
C PHE A 341 -19.61 20.33 -5.99
N LEU A 342 -18.75 21.09 -5.30
CA LEU A 342 -19.19 22.05 -4.28
C LEU A 342 -20.16 23.11 -4.83
N HIS A 343 -19.94 23.57 -6.06
CA HIS A 343 -20.76 24.60 -6.70
C HIS A 343 -21.99 24.08 -7.43
N HIS A 344 -22.16 22.75 -7.55
CA HIS A 344 -23.26 22.16 -8.29
C HIS A 344 -24.57 22.13 -7.49
N GLY A 345 -25.70 22.38 -8.15
CA GLY A 345 -27.01 22.44 -7.50
C GLY A 345 -27.42 21.14 -6.82
N SER A 346 -27.04 19.98 -7.37
CA SER A 346 -27.38 18.67 -6.81
C SER A 346 -26.67 18.38 -5.48
N THR A 347 -25.54 19.06 -5.20
CA THR A 347 -24.74 18.88 -3.99
C THR A 347 -25.46 19.34 -2.73
N LYS A 348 -26.35 20.33 -2.83
CA LYS A 348 -27.18 20.79 -1.70
C LYS A 348 -28.02 19.67 -1.10
N LYS A 349 -28.50 18.73 -1.92
CA LYS A 349 -29.30 17.57 -1.48
C LYS A 349 -28.48 16.56 -0.64
N ARG A 350 -27.15 16.63 -0.74
CA ARG A 350 -26.21 15.70 -0.10
C ARG A 350 -25.61 16.28 1.17
N LYS A 351 -25.75 17.58 1.40
CA LYS A 351 -25.21 18.26 2.59
C LYS A 351 -25.85 17.68 3.85
N LEU A 352 -25.02 17.32 4.82
CA LEU A 352 -25.44 16.91 6.15
C LEU A 352 -25.62 18.16 7.00
N ASP A 353 -26.81 18.33 7.55
CA ASP A 353 -27.02 19.24 8.67
C ASP A 353 -26.52 18.53 9.93
N VAL A 354 -25.28 18.84 10.30
CA VAL A 354 -24.77 18.48 11.62
C VAL A 354 -25.28 19.56 12.57
N GLU A 355 -26.51 19.41 13.04
CA GLU A 355 -26.95 20.17 14.22
C GLU A 355 -25.96 19.88 15.35
N ALA A 356 -25.44 20.95 15.97
CA ALA A 356 -24.38 20.87 16.97
C ALA A 356 -24.74 19.85 18.06
N LEU A 357 -23.96 18.76 18.14
CA LEU A 357 -24.01 17.78 19.22
C LEU A 357 -23.52 18.38 20.54
#